data_AF-A0A843KXF9-F1
#
_entry.id   AF-A0A843KXF9-F1
#
_cell.length_a   1.000
_cell.length_b   1.000
_cell.length_c   1.000
_cell.angle_alpha   90.00
_cell.angle_beta   90.00
_cell.angle_gamma   90.00
#
_symmetry.space_group_name_H-M   'P 1'
#
loop_
_entity.id
_entity.type
_entity.pdbx_description
1 polymer ?
#
loop_
_entity_poly.entity_id
_entity_poly.type
_entity_poly.pdbx_seq_one_letter_code
_entity_poly.pdbx_strand_id
1 'polypeptide(L)'
;MEKVKRYRCKYCNYIYSPVRGEPHRGIPAGTAFEDLPADYICPVCGATGKGPIGAWGFEPWEPTKYVCKICGYVYDKNRGEPLRGYPKGTAFEDLPEDYTCPVCGMDPKITSFYGSVGKAQFDPILDV
;
A
#
# COMPACT_ATOMS: atom_id res chain seq x y z
N MET A 1 12.52 -9.34 0.92
CA MET A 1 12.00 -8.51 -0.19
C MET A 1 12.31 -7.05 0.06
N GLU A 2 12.76 -6.34 -0.97
CA GLU A 2 13.00 -4.89 -0.92
C GLU A 2 11.68 -4.13 -0.75
N LYS A 3 11.64 -3.15 0.16
CA LYS A 3 10.46 -2.32 0.42
C LYS A 3 10.18 -1.46 -0.82
N VAL A 4 9.17 -1.79 -1.61
CA VAL A 4 8.82 -1.02 -2.82
C VAL A 4 8.08 0.26 -2.42
N LYS A 5 8.75 1.40 -2.55
CA LYS A 5 8.17 2.73 -2.31
C LYS A 5 7.13 3.06 -3.38
N ARG A 6 5.98 3.54 -2.94
CA ARG A 6 4.90 4.03 -3.80
C ARG A 6 4.72 5.53 -3.61
N TYR A 7 4.11 6.18 -4.58
CA TYR A 7 3.98 7.64 -4.60
C TYR A 7 2.55 8.06 -4.90
N ARG A 8 1.99 8.95 -4.09
CA ARG A 8 0.63 9.49 -4.23
C ARG A 8 0.69 10.87 -4.87
N CYS A 9 -0.13 11.10 -5.90
CA CYS A 9 -0.35 12.44 -6.43
C CYS A 9 -1.12 13.28 -5.41
N LYS A 10 -0.61 14.46 -5.05
CA LYS A 10 -1.23 15.33 -4.03
C LYS A 10 -2.57 15.95 -4.45
N TYR A 11 -2.94 15.83 -5.73
CA TYR A 11 -4.15 16.45 -6.28
C TYR A 11 -5.32 15.50 -6.44
N CYS A 12 -5.05 14.30 -6.96
CA CYS A 12 -6.09 13.33 -7.30
C CYS A 12 -5.94 12.00 -6.57
N ASN A 13 -4.96 11.89 -5.67
CA ASN A 13 -4.65 10.69 -4.90
C ASN A 13 -4.27 9.46 -5.75
N TYR A 14 -3.98 9.63 -7.04
CA TYR A 14 -3.43 8.55 -7.85
C TYR A 14 -2.14 7.99 -7.24
N ILE A 15 -2.07 6.68 -7.09
CA ILE A 15 -0.88 5.99 -6.56
C ILE A 15 -0.08 5.37 -7.70
N TYR A 16 1.13 5.87 -7.89
CA TYR A 16 2.15 5.20 -8.67
C TYR A 16 2.77 4.05 -7.85
N SER A 17 2.81 2.86 -8.45
CA SER A 17 3.47 1.69 -7.86
C SER A 17 4.49 1.11 -8.86
N PRO A 18 5.79 1.05 -8.49
CA PRO A 18 6.80 0.42 -9.32
C PRO A 18 6.45 -1.01 -9.71
N VAL A 19 5.85 -1.81 -8.81
CA VAL A 19 5.41 -3.18 -9.10
C VAL A 19 4.49 -3.26 -10.32
N ARG A 20 3.64 -2.26 -10.52
CA ARG A 20 2.70 -2.20 -11.65
C ARG A 20 3.30 -1.49 -12.87
N GLY A 21 4.05 -0.41 -12.64
CA GLY A 21 4.41 0.53 -13.70
C GLY A 21 3.18 1.14 -14.39
N GLU A 22 3.38 1.66 -15.61
CA GLU A 22 2.32 2.12 -16.53
C GLU A 22 2.62 1.67 -17.98
N PRO A 23 2.48 0.37 -18.30
CA PRO A 23 2.94 -0.18 -19.59
C PRO A 23 2.29 0.49 -20.82
N HIS A 24 1.02 0.89 -20.69
CA HIS A 24 0.28 1.62 -21.73
C HIS A 24 0.85 3.00 -22.07
N ARG A 25 1.73 3.54 -21.22
CA ARG A 25 2.43 4.82 -21.39
C ARG A 25 3.94 4.63 -21.56
N GLY A 26 4.39 3.41 -21.83
CA GLY A 26 5.81 3.09 -22.03
C GLY A 26 6.62 3.05 -20.73
N ILE A 27 5.99 2.92 -19.56
CA ILE A 27 6.66 2.74 -18.26
C ILE A 27 6.47 1.28 -17.83
N PRO A 28 7.46 0.40 -17.98
CA PRO A 28 7.32 -1.01 -17.61
C PRO A 28 7.02 -1.24 -16.13
N ALA A 29 6.47 -2.42 -15.82
CA ALA A 29 6.46 -2.91 -14.44
C ALA A 29 7.91 -3.06 -13.94
N GLY A 30 8.14 -2.67 -12.70
CA GLY A 30 9.46 -2.60 -12.06
C GLY A 30 10.13 -1.23 -12.13
N THR A 31 9.66 -0.29 -12.94
CA THR A 31 10.28 1.05 -13.03
C THR A 31 10.15 1.81 -11.72
N ALA A 32 11.26 2.22 -11.10
CA ALA A 32 11.22 3.01 -9.88
C ALA A 32 10.66 4.41 -10.18
N PHE A 33 10.11 5.08 -9.16
CA PHE A 33 9.62 6.46 -9.35
C PHE A 33 10.76 7.42 -9.70
N GLU A 34 11.95 7.10 -9.19
CA GLU A 34 13.19 7.80 -9.44
C GLU A 34 13.63 7.70 -10.91
N ASP A 35 13.22 6.63 -11.61
CA ASP A 35 13.57 6.36 -13.01
C ASP A 35 12.49 6.85 -14.00
N LEU A 36 11.42 7.47 -13.50
CA LEU A 36 10.39 8.04 -14.37
C LEU A 36 10.93 9.20 -15.22
N PRO A 37 10.43 9.36 -16.46
CA PRO A 37 10.79 10.48 -17.32
C PRO A 37 10.60 11.84 -16.65
N ALA A 38 11.42 12.82 -17.04
CA ALA A 38 11.33 14.20 -16.54
C ALA A 38 10.03 14.92 -16.96
N ASP A 39 9.34 14.43 -17.97
CA ASP A 39 8.06 14.95 -18.45
C ASP A 39 6.88 14.07 -18.01
N TYR A 40 7.09 13.19 -17.02
CA TYR A 40 6.04 12.31 -16.52
C TYR A 40 4.81 13.13 -16.08
N ILE A 41 3.63 12.65 -16.44
CA ILE A 41 2.36 13.31 -16.12
C ILE A 41 1.48 12.32 -15.38
N CYS A 42 0.89 12.76 -14.27
CA CYS A 42 -0.11 11.99 -13.55
C CYS A 42 -1.20 11.53 -14.54
N PRO A 43 -1.42 10.22 -14.69
CA PRO A 43 -2.32 9.70 -15.72
C PRO A 43 -3.80 10.01 -15.45
N VAL A 44 -4.13 10.42 -14.22
CA VAL A 44 -5.50 10.72 -13.81
C VAL A 44 -5.84 12.21 -14.00
N CYS A 45 -5.03 13.11 -13.45
CA CYS A 45 -5.36 14.55 -13.44
C CYS A 45 -4.48 15.42 -14.34
N GLY A 46 -3.45 14.87 -14.98
CA GLY A 46 -2.57 15.65 -15.84
C GLY A 46 -1.51 16.48 -15.11
N ALA A 47 -1.45 16.43 -13.76
CA ALA A 47 -0.39 17.11 -13.02
C ALA A 47 0.99 16.54 -13.37
N THR A 48 1.93 17.39 -13.76
CA THR A 48 3.29 16.97 -14.17
C THR A 48 4.17 16.60 -12.97
N GLY A 49 4.93 15.52 -13.10
CA GLY A 49 6.05 15.13 -12.27
C GLY A 49 7.38 15.13 -13.05
N LYS A 50 8.45 15.49 -12.33
CA LYS A 50 9.89 15.57 -12.74
C LYS A 50 10.33 16.57 -13.83
N GLY A 51 9.55 17.63 -14.10
CA GLY A 51 10.00 18.87 -14.78
C GLY A 51 9.86 20.07 -13.84
N PRO A 52 10.10 21.36 -14.23
CA PRO A 52 10.34 22.53 -13.34
C PRO A 52 9.14 23.01 -12.50
N ILE A 53 8.22 22.10 -12.20
CA ILE A 53 7.37 22.18 -11.02
C ILE A 53 7.95 21.25 -9.93
N GLY A 54 8.46 20.05 -10.22
CA GLY A 54 9.38 19.32 -9.33
C GLY A 54 8.71 18.25 -8.44
N ALA A 55 9.46 17.73 -7.46
CA ALA A 55 9.06 16.63 -6.57
C ALA A 55 7.85 16.93 -5.65
N TRP A 56 7.21 18.10 -5.75
CA TRP A 56 6.09 18.43 -4.87
C TRP A 56 4.77 17.80 -5.34
N GLY A 57 4.58 17.46 -6.62
CA GLY A 57 3.30 16.96 -7.15
C GLY A 57 2.95 15.54 -6.72
N PHE A 58 3.97 14.78 -6.30
CA PHE A 58 3.85 13.44 -5.76
C PHE A 58 4.58 13.37 -4.41
N GLU A 59 4.07 12.56 -3.49
CA GLU A 59 4.70 12.31 -2.20
C GLU A 59 4.80 10.81 -1.93
N PRO A 60 5.77 10.35 -1.12
CA PRO A 60 5.79 8.98 -0.65
C PRO A 60 4.44 8.61 -0.03
N TRP A 61 3.87 7.51 -0.50
CA TRP A 61 2.62 7.00 0.02
C TRP A 61 2.89 5.91 1.03
N GLU A 62 2.54 6.18 2.29
CA GLU A 62 2.58 5.24 3.40
C GLU A 62 1.17 5.03 3.94
N PRO A 63 0.49 3.91 3.62
CA PRO A 63 -0.82 3.62 4.19
C PRO A 63 -0.71 3.39 5.70
N THR A 64 -1.50 4.13 6.47
CA THR A 64 -1.53 3.97 7.92
C THR A 64 -2.52 2.90 8.37
N LYS A 65 -3.44 2.52 7.49
CA LYS A 65 -4.50 1.56 7.77
C LYS A 65 -4.62 0.50 6.68
N TYR A 66 -4.93 -0.71 7.13
CA TYR A 66 -5.10 -1.90 6.29
C TYR A 66 -6.39 -2.62 6.68
N VAL A 67 -7.19 -3.01 5.71
CA VAL A 67 -8.45 -3.73 5.91
C VAL A 67 -8.33 -5.18 5.46
N CYS A 68 -8.69 -6.11 6.34
CA CYS A 68 -8.86 -7.50 5.97
C CYS A 68 -10.06 -7.64 5.03
N LYS A 69 -9.83 -8.12 3.81
CA LYS A 69 -10.90 -8.29 2.80
C LYS A 69 -11.94 -9.36 3.17
N ILE A 70 -11.64 -10.21 4.16
CA ILE A 70 -12.50 -11.31 4.58
C ILE A 70 -13.52 -10.85 5.63
N CYS A 71 -13.07 -10.21 6.70
CA CYS A 71 -13.94 -9.82 7.82
C CYS A 71 -14.04 -8.30 8.04
N GLY A 72 -13.32 -7.48 7.28
CA GLY A 72 -13.33 -6.03 7.43
C GLY A 72 -12.51 -5.50 8.60
N TYR A 73 -11.76 -6.34 9.32
CA TYR A 73 -10.88 -5.87 10.40
C TYR A 73 -9.88 -4.85 9.88
N VAL A 74 -9.84 -3.67 10.52
CA VAL A 74 -8.89 -2.61 10.20
C VAL A 74 -7.71 -2.65 11.17
N TYR A 75 -6.53 -2.95 10.64
CA TYR A 75 -5.26 -2.66 11.28
C TYR A 75 -4.95 -1.18 11.13
N ASP A 76 -4.66 -0.49 12.23
CA ASP A 76 -4.26 0.92 12.25
C ASP A 76 -2.88 1.02 12.88
N LYS A 77 -1.89 1.51 12.14
CA LYS A 77 -0.51 1.75 12.61
C LYS A 77 -0.49 2.62 13.88
N ASN A 78 -1.38 3.60 13.99
CA ASN A 78 -1.47 4.49 15.16
C ASN A 78 -2.05 3.79 16.39
N ARG A 79 -2.68 2.64 16.22
CA ARG A 79 -3.14 1.77 17.31
C ARG A 79 -2.13 0.63 17.58
N GLY A 80 -1.59 0.03 16.52
CA GLY A 80 -0.90 -1.26 16.60
C GLY A 80 -1.82 -2.38 17.10
N GLU A 81 -1.22 -3.44 17.62
CA GLU A 81 -1.85 -4.55 18.34
C GLU A 81 -1.02 -4.96 19.58
N PRO A 82 -1.03 -4.14 20.65
CA PRO A 82 -0.14 -4.35 21.80
C PRO A 82 -0.29 -5.71 22.48
N LEU A 83 -1.52 -6.26 22.55
CA LEU A 83 -1.80 -7.57 23.13
C LEU A 83 -1.15 -8.74 22.36
N ARG A 84 -0.74 -8.50 21.11
CA ARG A 84 -0.10 -9.49 20.23
C ARG A 84 1.37 -9.18 20.00
N GLY A 85 1.94 -8.24 20.77
CA GLY A 85 3.35 -7.87 20.67
C GLY A 85 3.68 -6.80 19.63
N TYR A 86 2.68 -6.17 19.01
CA TYR A 86 2.89 -5.12 18.01
C TYR A 86 2.50 -3.75 18.61
N PRO A 87 3.43 -2.98 19.18
CA PRO A 87 3.10 -1.71 19.83
C PRO A 87 2.56 -0.67 18.84
N LYS A 88 1.97 0.41 19.38
CA LYS A 88 1.59 1.58 18.61
C LYS A 88 2.77 2.07 17.75
N GLY A 89 2.49 2.39 16.49
CA GLY A 89 3.49 2.85 15.52
C GLY A 89 4.05 1.73 14.63
N THR A 90 3.78 0.45 14.95
CA THR A 90 4.18 -0.68 14.09
C THR A 90 3.49 -0.56 12.73
N ALA A 91 4.26 -0.44 11.65
CA ALA A 91 3.67 -0.42 10.32
C ALA A 91 3.14 -1.81 9.95
N PHE A 92 2.09 -1.89 9.15
CA PHE A 92 1.53 -3.18 8.73
C PHE A 92 2.56 -3.99 7.93
N GLU A 93 3.38 -3.29 7.15
CA GLU A 93 4.48 -3.83 6.36
C GLU A 93 5.57 -4.47 7.23
N ASP A 94 5.72 -4.02 8.47
CA ASP A 94 6.70 -4.55 9.43
C ASP A 94 6.16 -5.77 10.21
N LEU A 95 4.87 -6.10 10.08
CA LEU A 95 4.32 -7.35 10.63
C LEU A 95 4.95 -8.57 9.94
N PRO A 96 5.11 -9.70 10.65
CA PRO A 96 5.72 -10.89 10.06
C PRO A 96 4.83 -11.50 8.95
N GLU A 97 5.42 -12.35 8.10
CA GLU A 97 4.69 -12.95 6.96
C GLU A 97 3.58 -13.92 7.41
N ASP A 98 3.74 -14.54 8.58
CA ASP A 98 2.77 -15.41 9.24
C ASP A 98 1.72 -14.63 10.07
N TYR A 99 1.74 -13.30 10.00
CA TYR A 99 0.73 -12.47 10.65
C TYR A 99 -0.67 -12.93 10.24
N THR A 100 -1.47 -13.27 11.24
CA THR A 100 -2.82 -13.82 11.10
C THR A 100 -3.84 -12.79 11.56
N CYS A 101 -4.91 -12.59 10.78
CA CYS A 101 -5.98 -11.66 11.13
C CYS A 101 -6.53 -11.99 12.54
N PRO A 102 -6.52 -11.04 13.49
CA PRO A 102 -6.90 -11.31 14.87
C PRO A 102 -8.39 -11.57 15.07
N VAL A 103 -9.22 -11.23 14.06
CA VAL A 103 -10.67 -11.39 14.14
C VAL A 103 -11.12 -12.70 13.52
N CYS A 104 -10.67 -13.01 12.29
CA CYS A 104 -11.19 -14.15 11.53
C CYS A 104 -10.14 -15.23 11.22
N GLY A 105 -8.85 -14.94 11.37
CA GLY A 105 -7.79 -15.86 10.98
C GLY A 105 -7.62 -17.06 11.91
N MET A 106 -8.31 -17.07 13.06
CA MET A 106 -8.37 -18.21 13.98
C MET A 106 -9.67 -19.01 13.89
N ASP A 107 -10.64 -18.59 13.07
CA ASP A 107 -11.91 -19.31 12.93
C ASP A 107 -11.75 -20.50 11.96
N PRO A 108 -11.96 -21.75 12.40
CA PRO A 108 -11.81 -22.94 11.56
C PRO A 108 -12.78 -22.98 10.37
N LYS A 109 -13.97 -22.39 10.49
CA LYS A 109 -14.95 -22.34 9.40
C LYS A 109 -14.52 -21.33 8.34
N ILE A 110 -14.00 -20.18 8.75
CA ILE A 110 -13.50 -19.16 7.82
C ILE A 110 -12.24 -19.68 7.11
N THR A 111 -11.30 -20.25 7.87
CA THR A 111 -10.03 -20.76 7.32
C THR A 111 -10.20 -22.00 6.45
N SER A 112 -11.23 -22.82 6.66
CA SER A 112 -11.54 -23.94 5.75
C SER A 112 -12.06 -23.47 4.39
N PHE A 113 -12.74 -22.31 4.34
CA PHE A 113 -13.28 -21.76 3.09
C PHE A 113 -12.28 -20.84 2.36
N TYR A 114 -11.60 -19.96 3.08
CA TYR A 114 -10.70 -18.93 2.52
C TYR A 114 -9.20 -19.27 2.64
N GLY A 115 -8.85 -20.39 3.27
CA GLY A 115 -7.47 -20.69 3.66
C GLY A 115 -6.97 -19.81 4.82
N SER A 116 -5.66 -19.84 5.07
CA SER A 116 -5.03 -19.02 6.12
C SER A 116 -5.24 -17.53 5.86
N VAL A 117 -6.02 -16.85 6.71
CA VAL A 117 -6.29 -15.41 6.56
C VAL A 117 -5.19 -14.60 7.23
N GLY A 118 -4.13 -14.32 6.46
CA GLY A 118 -2.95 -13.61 6.92
C GLY A 118 -2.71 -12.27 6.25
N LYS A 119 -1.46 -11.79 6.32
CA LYS A 119 -1.03 -10.49 5.77
C LYS A 119 -1.44 -10.27 4.31
N ALA A 120 -1.49 -11.33 3.50
CA ALA A 120 -1.85 -11.27 2.08
C ALA A 120 -3.32 -10.90 1.81
N GLN A 121 -4.21 -11.07 2.79
CA GLN A 121 -5.64 -10.80 2.69
C GLN A 121 -6.01 -9.38 3.13
N PHE A 122 -5.02 -8.57 3.50
CA PHE A 122 -5.21 -7.17 3.85
C PHE A 122 -4.90 -6.28 2.66
N ASP A 123 -5.80 -5.33 2.39
CA ASP A 123 -5.54 -4.23 1.47
C ASP A 123 -5.29 -2.94 2.23
N PRO A 124 -4.39 -2.07 1.75
CA PRO A 124 -4.27 -0.73 2.26
C PRO A 124 -5.58 0.03 2.02
N ILE A 125 -6.06 0.74 3.05
CA ILE A 125 -7.16 1.68 2.88
C ILE A 125 -6.57 2.93 2.24
N LEU A 126 -7.06 3.30 1.06
CA LEU A 126 -6.85 4.65 0.55
C LEU A 126 -7.53 5.57 1.56
N ASP A 127 -6.77 6.39 2.28
CA ASP A 127 -7.36 7.47 3.08
C ASP A 127 -8.27 8.27 2.14
N VAL A 128 -9.58 8.05 2.25
CA VAL A 128 -10.65 8.74 1.53
C VAL A 128 -10.83 10.13 2.10
#